data_AF-A0A2G6CBR5-F1
#
_entry.id   AF-A0A2G6CBR5-F1
#
_cell.length_a   1.000
_cell.length_b   1.000
_cell.length_c   1.000
_cell.angle_alpha   90.00
_cell.angle_beta   90.00
_cell.angle_gamma   90.00
#
_symmetry.space_group_name_H-M   'P 1'
#
loop_
_entity.id
_entity.type
_entity.pdbx_description
1 polymer ?
#
loop_
_entity_poly.entity_id
_entity_poly.type
_entity_poly.pdbx_seq_one_letter_code
_entity_poly.pdbx_strand_id
1 'polypeptide(L)'
;QDSEKRIIFDKEKALSFAGETGPYLQYTYARCASILKKSCHSEGNEESSIDYSLLSNDEEKAILIHLAQLEKTVQKSANEYKPNYIARYVLELAKLFNSYYQKHKIIQEDPTQKPLEHARLALVKATQQVIANTCDLLGIEVVEEM
;
A
#
# COMPACT_ATOMS: atom_id res chain seq x y z
N GLN A 1 1.47 -18.83 -1.37
CA GLN A 1 1.10 -20.27 -1.29
C GLN A 1 2.03 -21.08 -2.16
N ASP A 2 2.40 -22.29 -1.75
CA ASP A 2 3.30 -23.16 -2.51
C ASP A 2 2.63 -23.67 -3.79
N SER A 3 3.34 -23.68 -4.92
CA SER A 3 2.85 -24.17 -6.21
C SER A 3 2.57 -25.68 -6.22
N GLU A 4 3.09 -26.39 -5.22
CA GLU A 4 2.91 -27.84 -5.05
C GLU A 4 1.62 -28.24 -4.31
N LYS A 5 0.86 -27.27 -3.78
CA LYS A 5 -0.40 -27.56 -3.07
C LYS A 5 -1.59 -27.59 -4.04
N ARG A 6 -2.41 -28.63 -3.93
CA ARG A 6 -3.68 -28.77 -4.65
C ARG A 6 -4.57 -27.56 -4.41
N ILE A 7 -4.97 -26.88 -5.48
CA ILE A 7 -5.87 -25.73 -5.42
C ILE A 7 -7.31 -26.24 -5.41
N ILE A 8 -8.05 -25.92 -4.34
CA ILE A 8 -9.50 -26.06 -4.30
C ILE A 8 -10.05 -24.69 -4.65
N PHE A 9 -10.61 -24.54 -5.84
CA PHE A 9 -11.19 -23.29 -6.29
C PHE A 9 -12.48 -23.00 -5.53
N ASP A 10 -12.57 -21.80 -4.96
CA ASP A 10 -13.74 -21.28 -4.29
C ASP A 10 -14.01 -19.87 -4.83
N LYS A 11 -15.11 -19.74 -5.58
CA LYS A 11 -15.49 -18.51 -6.27
C LYS A 11 -15.82 -17.38 -5.30
N GLU A 12 -16.51 -17.70 -4.20
CA GLU A 12 -16.92 -16.69 -3.21
C GLU A 12 -15.70 -16.14 -2.50
N LYS A 13 -14.76 -17.02 -2.13
CA LYS A 13 -13.49 -16.62 -1.52
C LYS A 13 -12.63 -15.80 -2.48
N ALA A 14 -12.60 -16.13 -3.76
CA ALA A 14 -11.81 -15.39 -4.75
C ALA A 14 -12.32 -13.95 -4.99
N LEU A 15 -13.62 -13.72 -4.83
CA LEU A 15 -14.28 -12.43 -5.09
C LEU A 15 -14.52 -11.59 -3.82
N SER A 16 -14.22 -12.13 -2.64
CA SER A 16 -14.41 -11.43 -1.37
C SER A 16 -13.57 -10.15 -1.29
N PHE A 17 -14.14 -9.06 -0.76
CA PHE A 17 -13.41 -7.84 -0.39
C PHE A 17 -12.75 -7.93 0.99
N ALA A 18 -13.03 -9.00 1.74
CA ALA A 18 -12.38 -9.31 2.99
C ALA A 18 -11.39 -10.47 2.83
N GLY A 19 -10.20 -10.32 3.40
CA GLY A 19 -9.15 -11.35 3.38
C GLY A 19 -8.08 -11.15 2.30
N GLU A 20 -7.36 -12.23 2.00
CA GLU A 20 -6.20 -12.24 1.10
C GLU A 20 -6.62 -12.41 -0.37
N THR A 21 -7.28 -11.40 -0.94
CA THR A 21 -7.89 -11.46 -2.29
C THR A 21 -7.45 -10.31 -3.19
N GLY A 22 -7.65 -10.48 -4.51
CA GLY A 22 -7.41 -9.43 -5.49
C GLY A 22 -8.24 -8.15 -5.27
N PRO A 23 -9.57 -8.26 -5.05
CA PRO A 23 -10.41 -7.08 -4.77
C PRO A 23 -9.97 -6.29 -3.53
N TYR A 24 -9.51 -6.95 -2.48
CA TYR A 24 -8.98 -6.27 -1.28
C TYR A 24 -7.76 -5.39 -1.60
N LEU A 25 -6.86 -5.90 -2.46
CA LEU A 25 -5.68 -5.19 -2.89
C LEU A 25 -6.04 -3.96 -3.75
N GLN A 26 -6.93 -4.15 -4.72
CA GLN A 26 -7.42 -3.08 -5.59
C GLN A 26 -8.10 -1.96 -4.79
N TYR A 27 -8.94 -2.32 -3.83
CA TYR A 27 -9.58 -1.36 -2.95
C TYR A 27 -8.58 -0.55 -2.13
N THR A 28 -7.48 -1.18 -1.69
CA THR A 28 -6.40 -0.49 -0.98
C THR A 28 -5.67 0.51 -1.88
N TYR A 29 -5.42 0.14 -3.14
CA TYR A 29 -4.84 1.03 -4.14
C TYR A 29 -5.74 2.24 -4.44
N ALA A 30 -7.03 1.99 -4.73
CA ALA A 30 -8.02 3.05 -5.01
C ALA A 30 -8.21 4.00 -3.81
N ARG A 31 -8.14 3.47 -2.57
CA ARG A 31 -8.12 4.30 -1.36
C ARG A 31 -6.92 5.25 -1.33
N CYS A 32 -5.71 4.75 -1.63
CA CYS A 32 -4.53 5.61 -1.70
C CYS A 32 -4.71 6.74 -2.73
N ALA A 33 -5.19 6.38 -3.93
CA ALA A 33 -5.50 7.35 -4.98
C ALA A 33 -6.49 8.42 -4.50
N SER A 34 -7.56 8.00 -3.82
CA SER A 34 -8.58 8.90 -3.26
C SER A 34 -8.02 9.85 -2.20
N ILE A 35 -7.11 9.40 -1.33
CA ILE A 35 -6.45 10.24 -0.32
C ILE A 35 -5.60 11.32 -1.00
N LEU A 36 -4.77 10.90 -1.97
CA LEU A 36 -3.88 11.81 -2.69
C LEU A 36 -4.67 12.85 -3.51
N LYS A 37 -5.76 12.43 -4.16
CA LYS A 37 -6.66 13.33 -4.88
C LYS A 37 -7.28 14.39 -3.96
N LYS A 38 -7.73 14.01 -2.76
CA LYS A 38 -8.25 14.95 -1.76
C LYS A 38 -7.19 15.95 -1.28
N SER A 39 -5.94 15.52 -1.14
CA SER A 39 -4.85 16.43 -0.75
C SER A 39 -4.50 17.45 -1.84
N CYS A 40 -4.58 17.09 -3.12
CA CYS A 40 -4.30 18.05 -4.22
C CYS A 40 -5.33 19.18 -4.32
N HIS A 41 -6.55 18.99 -3.79
CA HIS A 41 -7.56 20.03 -3.68
C HIS A 41 -7.36 20.95 -2.46
N SER A 42 -6.43 20.60 -1.58
CA SER A 42 -6.05 21.36 -0.38
C SER A 42 -4.76 22.12 -0.70
N GLU A 43 -4.90 23.29 -1.31
CA GLU A 43 -3.90 24.35 -1.58
C GLU A 43 -2.40 24.06 -1.31
N GLY A 44 -1.58 24.22 -2.36
CA GLY A 44 -0.15 24.58 -2.25
C GLY A 44 0.84 23.51 -2.73
N ASN A 45 1.20 23.55 -4.02
CA ASN A 45 2.41 22.92 -4.56
C ASN A 45 3.66 23.65 -4.03
N GLU A 46 3.89 23.64 -2.73
CA GLU A 46 5.18 24.04 -2.21
C GLU A 46 6.04 22.78 -2.09
N GLU A 47 7.03 22.69 -2.98
CA GLU A 47 8.23 21.83 -2.88
C GLU A 47 9.06 22.20 -1.64
N SER A 48 8.40 22.34 -0.49
CA SER A 48 9.02 22.42 0.81
C SER A 48 9.60 21.04 1.13
N SER A 49 10.83 21.04 1.64
CA SER A 49 11.49 19.80 2.06
C SER A 49 10.60 19.07 3.07
N ILE A 50 10.12 17.89 2.70
CA ILE A 50 9.26 17.08 3.57
C ILE A 50 10.09 16.63 4.78
N ASP A 51 9.61 16.94 5.99
CA ASP A 51 10.22 16.46 7.22
C ASP A 51 9.72 15.05 7.55
N TYR A 52 10.48 14.04 7.11
CA TYR A 52 10.16 12.63 7.39
C TYR A 52 10.35 12.23 8.85
N SER A 53 11.02 13.06 9.69
CA SER A 53 11.18 12.74 11.12
C SER A 53 9.86 12.77 11.89
N LEU A 54 8.83 13.39 11.31
CA LEU A 54 7.48 13.44 11.84
C LEU A 54 6.72 12.10 11.75
N LEU A 55 7.23 11.13 10.99
CA LEU A 55 6.69 9.77 10.93
C LEU A 55 7.17 8.94 12.14
N SER A 56 6.51 9.14 13.29
CA SER A 56 6.96 8.59 14.57
C SER A 56 6.22 7.33 15.02
N ASN A 57 5.04 7.06 14.46
CA ASN A 57 4.12 6.07 15.02
C ASN A 57 4.51 4.64 14.59
N ASP A 58 4.13 3.65 15.39
CA ASP A 58 4.53 2.26 15.16
C ASP A 58 3.98 1.72 13.83
N GLU A 59 2.76 2.09 13.46
CA GLU A 59 2.19 1.71 12.16
C GLU A 59 2.94 2.33 10.97
N GLU A 60 3.40 3.58 11.09
CA GLU A 60 4.18 4.26 10.04
C GLU A 60 5.52 3.57 9.85
N LYS A 61 6.21 3.26 10.96
CA LYS A 61 7.47 2.49 10.95
C LYS A 61 7.29 1.09 10.36
N ALA A 62 6.22 0.40 10.72
CA ALA A 62 5.92 -0.93 10.19
C ALA A 62 5.76 -0.90 8.66
N ILE A 63 5.04 0.09 8.13
CA ILE A 63 4.92 0.28 6.68
C ILE A 63 6.28 0.59 6.06
N LEU A 64 7.04 1.55 6.61
CA LEU A 64 8.36 1.92 6.08
C LEU A 64 9.33 0.72 6.00
N ILE A 65 9.40 -0.08 7.07
CA ILE A 65 10.22 -1.29 7.12
C ILE A 65 9.75 -2.28 6.05
N HIS A 66 8.43 -2.45 5.90
CA HIS A 66 7.88 -3.35 4.89
C HIS A 66 8.20 -2.89 3.47
N LEU A 67 8.03 -1.59 3.17
CA LEU A 67 8.39 -1.00 1.87
C LEU A 67 9.86 -1.25 1.52
N ALA A 68 10.77 -1.12 2.49
CA ALA A 68 12.20 -1.38 2.29
C ALA A 68 12.53 -2.85 1.97
N GLN A 69 11.62 -3.80 2.22
CA GLN A 69 11.81 -5.22 1.93
C GLN A 69 11.42 -5.62 0.49
N LEU A 70 10.87 -4.70 -0.31
CA LEU A 70 10.41 -5.01 -1.67
C LEU A 70 11.53 -5.62 -2.52
N GLU A 71 12.70 -4.98 -2.58
CA GLU A 71 13.81 -5.42 -3.43
C GLU A 71 14.22 -6.85 -3.11
N LYS A 72 14.42 -7.16 -1.82
CA LYS A 72 14.77 -8.50 -1.35
C LYS A 72 13.69 -9.52 -1.68
N THR A 73 12.42 -9.12 -1.61
CA THR A 73 11.29 -9.99 -1.95
C THR A 73 11.27 -10.30 -3.44
N VAL A 74 11.51 -9.29 -4.29
CA VAL A 74 11.60 -9.44 -5.75
C VAL A 74 12.75 -10.36 -6.14
N GLN A 75 13.95 -10.13 -5.59
CA GLN A 75 15.11 -10.99 -5.83
C GLN A 75 14.83 -12.44 -5.43
N LYS A 76 14.24 -12.66 -4.25
CA LYS A 76 13.87 -14.00 -3.79
C LYS A 76 12.85 -14.67 -4.72
N SER A 77 11.82 -13.93 -5.13
CA SER A 77 10.79 -14.41 -6.06
C SER A 77 11.38 -14.84 -7.40
N ALA A 78 12.28 -14.03 -7.96
CA ALA A 78 12.97 -14.34 -9.20
C ALA A 78 13.89 -15.57 -9.09
N ASN A 79 14.72 -15.64 -8.04
CA ASN A 79 15.67 -16.73 -7.85
C ASN A 79 14.98 -18.09 -7.64
N GLU A 80 13.84 -18.09 -6.93
CA GLU A 80 13.10 -19.32 -6.63
C GLU A 80 11.96 -19.61 -7.63
N TYR A 81 11.76 -18.75 -8.64
CA TYR A 81 10.64 -18.84 -9.59
C TYR A 81 9.26 -18.93 -8.91
N LYS A 82 9.09 -18.16 -7.83
CA LYS A 82 7.96 -18.24 -6.91
C LYS A 82 7.22 -16.89 -6.80
N PRO A 83 6.23 -16.61 -7.68
CA PRO A 83 5.49 -15.33 -7.68
C PRO A 83 4.61 -15.15 -6.43
N ASN A 84 4.32 -16.23 -5.72
CA ASN A 84 3.58 -16.21 -4.46
C ASN A 84 4.23 -15.36 -3.36
N TYR A 85 5.54 -15.08 -3.44
CA TYR A 85 6.24 -14.19 -2.53
C TYR A 85 5.82 -12.74 -2.73
N ILE A 86 5.66 -12.30 -3.99
CA ILE A 86 5.15 -10.97 -4.33
C ILE A 86 3.70 -10.82 -3.86
N ALA A 87 2.86 -11.81 -4.15
CA ALA A 87 1.45 -11.79 -3.73
C ALA A 87 1.28 -11.67 -2.21
N ARG A 88 2.06 -12.43 -1.44
CA ARG A 88 2.04 -12.33 0.03
C ARG A 88 2.54 -10.99 0.52
N TYR A 89 3.65 -10.51 -0.05
CA TYR A 89 4.24 -9.23 0.33
C TYR A 89 3.24 -8.08 0.15
N VAL A 90 2.58 -8.00 -0.99
CA VAL A 90 1.64 -6.89 -1.26
C VAL A 90 0.38 -7.00 -0.42
N LEU A 91 -0.11 -8.22 -0.15
CA LEU A 91 -1.24 -8.43 0.74
C LEU A 91 -0.94 -7.99 2.17
N GLU A 92 0.27 -8.28 2.69
CA GLU A 92 0.70 -7.78 3.99
C GLU A 92 0.85 -6.25 4.00
N LEU A 93 1.42 -5.66 2.94
CA LEU A 93 1.49 -4.20 2.82
C LEU A 93 0.09 -3.57 2.87
N ALA A 94 -0.87 -4.14 2.15
CA ALA A 94 -2.24 -3.66 2.15
C ALA A 94 -2.90 -3.76 3.53
N LYS A 95 -2.65 -4.84 4.28
CA LYS A 95 -3.12 -5.00 5.67
C LYS A 95 -2.52 -3.94 6.59
N LEU A 96 -1.20 -3.74 6.53
CA LEU A 96 -0.49 -2.72 7.31
C LEU A 96 -1.05 -1.32 7.03
N PHE A 97 -1.21 -0.97 5.76
CA PHE A 97 -1.74 0.34 5.35
C PHE A 97 -3.19 0.54 5.80
N ASN A 98 -4.05 -0.46 5.67
CA ASN A 98 -5.45 -0.34 6.08
C ASN A 98 -5.59 -0.21 7.59
N SER A 99 -4.76 -0.92 8.37
CA SER A 99 -4.67 -0.75 9.82
C SER A 99 -4.21 0.66 10.21
N TYR A 100 -3.17 1.17 9.54
CA TYR A 100 -2.69 2.54 9.69
C TYR A 100 -3.78 3.58 9.41
N TYR A 101 -4.46 3.46 8.27
CA TYR A 101 -5.53 4.37 7.86
C TYR A 101 -6.72 4.40 8.85
N GLN A 102 -7.04 3.27 9.47
CA GLN A 102 -8.10 3.20 10.47
C GLN A 102 -7.73 3.90 11.79
N LYS A 103 -6.43 3.92 12.14
CA LYS A 103 -5.94 4.44 13.42
C LYS A 103 -5.52 5.90 13.37
N HIS A 104 -5.02 6.37 12.23
CA HIS A 104 -4.37 7.67 12.10
C HIS A 104 -5.02 8.51 11.00
N LYS A 105 -5.41 9.74 11.32
CA LYS A 105 -5.85 10.72 10.31
C LYS A 105 -4.66 11.14 9.46
N ILE A 106 -4.78 11.01 8.13
CA ILE A 106 -3.72 11.42 7.19
C ILE A 106 -3.86 12.89 6.83
N ILE A 107 -5.06 13.29 6.41
CA ILE A 107 -5.39 14.69 6.10
C ILE A 107 -5.73 15.39 7.42
N GLN A 108 -5.07 16.51 7.68
CA GLN A 108 -5.21 17.30 8.88
C GLN A 108 -6.03 18.55 8.61
N GLU A 109 -6.98 18.82 9.51
CA GLU A 109 -7.81 20.03 9.48
C GLU A 109 -7.07 21.24 10.07
N ASP A 110 -6.13 20.99 10.99
CA ASP A 110 -5.33 22.02 11.65
C ASP A 110 -4.13 22.43 10.77
N PRO A 111 -4.02 23.71 10.37
CA PRO A 111 -2.89 24.21 9.59
C PRO A 111 -1.52 23.96 10.22
N THR A 112 -1.43 23.90 11.56
CA THR A 112 -0.18 23.64 12.26
C THR A 112 0.35 22.21 12.04
N GLN A 113 -0.51 21.29 11.60
CA GLN A 113 -0.16 19.90 11.33
C GLN A 113 0.09 19.60 9.84
N LYS A 114 0.11 20.62 8.98
CA LYS A 114 0.43 20.45 7.55
C LYS A 114 1.77 19.78 7.26
N PRO A 115 2.87 20.03 8.02
CA PRO A 115 4.11 19.29 7.83
C PRO A 115 3.97 17.77 8.04
N LEU A 116 3.18 17.36 9.05
CA LEU A 116 2.90 15.95 9.31
C LEU A 116 2.00 15.36 8.21
N GLU A 117 0.99 16.10 7.74
CA GLU A 117 0.17 15.69 6.60
C GLU A 117 1.04 15.43 5.36
N HIS A 118 1.98 16.32 5.02
CA HIS A 118 2.88 16.13 3.88
C HIS A 118 3.74 14.86 4.02
N ALA A 119 4.30 14.61 5.20
CA ALA A 119 5.07 13.39 5.47
C ALA A 119 4.22 12.13 5.31
N ARG A 120 2.97 12.15 5.80
CA ARG A 120 2.02 11.03 5.66
C ARG A 120 1.57 10.83 4.22
N LEU A 121 1.34 11.89 3.46
CA LEU A 121 1.01 11.81 2.03
C LEU A 121 2.15 11.20 1.23
N ALA A 122 3.41 11.51 1.56
CA ALA A 122 4.55 10.83 0.95
C ALA A 122 4.56 9.31 1.24
N LEU A 123 4.22 8.89 2.47
CA LEU A 123 4.07 7.48 2.82
C LEU A 123 2.92 6.80 2.04
N VAL A 124 1.80 7.49 1.86
CA VAL A 124 0.67 7.02 1.02
C VAL A 124 1.10 6.85 -0.42
N LYS A 125 1.79 7.84 -1.01
CA LYS A 125 2.30 7.79 -2.38
C LYS A 125 3.29 6.64 -2.59
N ALA A 126 4.23 6.45 -1.66
CA ALA A 126 5.16 5.33 -1.71
C ALA A 126 4.44 3.98 -1.63
N THR A 127 3.44 3.86 -0.76
CA THR A 127 2.62 2.65 -0.63
C THR A 127 1.84 2.36 -1.92
N GLN A 128 1.19 3.37 -2.50
CA GLN A 128 0.45 3.25 -3.75
C GLN A 128 1.36 2.78 -4.89
N GLN A 129 2.53 3.40 -5.04
CA GLN A 129 3.50 3.04 -6.07
C GLN A 129 3.98 1.60 -5.93
N VAL A 130 4.27 1.17 -4.69
CA VAL A 130 4.72 -0.21 -4.45
C VAL A 130 3.61 -1.21 -4.74
N ILE A 131 2.35 -0.91 -4.39
CA ILE A 131 1.22 -1.75 -4.77
C ILE A 131 1.12 -1.88 -6.29
N ALA A 132 1.15 -0.76 -7.04
CA ALA A 132 1.14 -0.79 -8.51
C ALA A 132 2.27 -1.64 -9.09
N ASN A 133 3.51 -1.44 -8.63
CA ASN A 133 4.67 -2.21 -9.10
C ASN A 133 4.48 -3.71 -8.86
N THR A 134 3.99 -4.10 -7.67
CA THR A 134 3.77 -5.52 -7.36
C THR A 134 2.59 -6.13 -8.12
N CYS A 135 1.54 -5.36 -8.40
CA CYS A 135 0.43 -5.79 -9.25
C CYS A 135 0.91 -6.01 -10.68
N ASP A 136 1.69 -5.09 -11.23
CA ASP A 136 2.29 -5.21 -12.57
C ASP A 136 3.18 -6.46 -12.69
N LEU A 137 4.03 -6.72 -11.69
CA LEU A 137 4.83 -7.95 -11.60
C LEU A 137 3.98 -9.23 -11.55
N LEU A 138 2.74 -9.15 -11.08
CA LEU A 138 1.78 -10.26 -11.04
C LEU A 138 0.88 -10.32 -12.27
N GLY A 139 1.00 -9.38 -13.21
CA GLY A 139 0.13 -9.27 -14.38
C GLY A 139 -1.29 -8.81 -14.04
N ILE A 140 -1.44 -8.02 -12.97
CA ILE A 140 -2.72 -7.49 -12.49
C ILE A 140 -2.75 -5.99 -12.74
N GLU A 141 -3.74 -5.51 -13.49
CA GLU A 141 -3.97 -4.07 -13.67
C GLU A 141 -4.55 -3.46 -12.40
N VAL A 142 -4.18 -2.21 -12.10
CA VAL A 142 -4.73 -1.45 -10.96
C VAL A 142 -5.82 -0.49 -11.41
N VAL A 143 -6.82 -0.29 -10.55
CA VAL A 143 -7.90 0.69 -10.78
C VAL A 143 -7.82 1.85 -9.79
N GLU A 144 -7.81 3.08 -10.30
CA GLU A 144 -7.68 4.28 -9.46
C GLU A 144 -8.97 4.62 -8.69
N GLU A 145 -10.11 4.14 -9.17
CA GLU A 145 -11.42 4.32 -8.54
C GLU A 145 -12.17 2.98 -8.51
N MET A 146 -12.81 2.68 -7.37
CA MET A 146 -13.66 1.50 -7.13
C MET A 146 -14.95 1.92 -6.43
#